data_AF-A0A1F4W000-F1
#
_entry.id   AF-A0A1F4W000-F1
#
_cell.length_a   1.000
_cell.length_b   1.000
_cell.length_c   1.000
_cell.angle_alpha   90.00
_cell.angle_beta   90.00
_cell.angle_gamma   90.00
#
_symmetry.space_group_name_H-M   'P 1'
#
loop_
_entity.id
_entity.type
_entity.pdbx_description
1 polymer ?
#
loop_
_entity_poly.entity_id
_entity_poly.type
_entity_poly.pdbx_seq_one_letter_code
_entity_poly.pdbx_strand_id
1 'polypeptide(L)'
;MAVLVLGGNQHLVREGSELLVNRLDLKDGKSAKAPATILEPVLGKGSVTYKVLEQEKGPKILVMKYKAKSRYRKKRGFRAQLTKIVVEKIEA
;
A
#
# COMPACT_ATOMS: atom_id res chain seq x y z
N MET A 1 -0.34 17.87 5.29
CA MET A 1 -0.60 16.76 4.34
C MET A 1 0.67 16.38 3.63
N ALA A 2 0.84 15.10 3.28
CA ALA A 2 2.01 14.66 2.52
C ALA A 2 1.62 13.64 1.44
N VAL A 3 2.45 13.54 0.40
CA VAL A 3 2.43 12.45 -0.59
C VAL A 3 3.55 11.50 -0.26
N LEU A 4 3.17 10.24 -0.02
CA LEU A 4 4.05 9.17 0.37
C LEU A 4 4.15 8.16 -0.78
N VAL A 5 5.37 7.84 -1.20
CA VAL A 5 5.61 6.80 -2.22
C VAL A 5 5.87 5.48 -1.50
N LEU A 6 4.93 4.54 -1.59
CA LEU A 6 5.05 3.22 -0.99
C LEU A 6 4.61 2.14 -1.97
N GLY A 7 5.38 1.05 -2.01
CA GLY A 7 5.05 -0.12 -2.82
C GLY A 7 4.89 0.18 -4.32
N GLY A 8 5.57 1.20 -4.82
CA GLY A 8 5.55 1.64 -6.22
C GLY A 8 4.46 2.66 -6.56
N ASN A 9 3.54 2.99 -5.64
CA ASN A 9 2.44 3.93 -5.86
C ASN A 9 2.55 5.15 -4.94
N GLN A 10 1.88 6.24 -5.32
CA GLN A 10 1.79 7.45 -4.51
C GLN A 10 0.48 7.46 -3.72
N HIS A 11 0.55 7.81 -2.44
CA HIS A 11 -0.58 7.90 -1.52
C HIS A 11 -0.63 9.28 -0.88
N LEU A 12 -1.81 9.91 -0.89
CA LEU A 12 -2.06 11.13 -0.14
C LEU A 12 -2.35 10.75 1.32
N VAL A 13 -1.59 11.32 2.25
CA VAL A 13 -1.65 10.95 3.66
C VAL A 13 -1.84 12.16 4.59
N ARG A 14 -2.51 11.89 5.71
CA ARG A 14 -2.68 12.81 6.84
C ARG A 14 -2.24 12.12 8.12
N GLU A 15 -1.91 12.88 9.16
CA GLU A 15 -1.60 12.31 10.47
C GLU A 15 -2.82 11.54 11.00
N GLY A 16 -2.59 10.31 11.50
CA GLY A 16 -3.64 9.41 11.97
C GLY A 16 -4.40 8.64 10.89
N SER A 17 -4.08 8.81 9.59
CA SER A 17 -4.79 8.07 8.54
C SER A 17 -4.36 6.61 8.44
N GLU A 18 -5.33 5.72 8.28
CA GLU A 18 -5.11 4.30 7.95
C GLU A 18 -5.10 4.08 6.43
N LEU A 19 -4.12 3.34 5.92
CA LEU A 19 -3.99 3.05 4.49
C LEU A 19 -3.69 1.57 4.27
N LEU A 20 -4.25 1.03 3.20
CA LEU A 20 -3.87 -0.26 2.65
C LEU A 20 -2.89 -0.04 1.50
N VAL A 21 -1.67 -0.50 1.68
CA VAL A 21 -0.60 -0.40 0.69
C VAL A 21 -0.18 -1.79 0.21
N ASN A 22 0.60 -1.82 -0.87
CA ASN A 22 1.21 -3.07 -1.34
C ASN A 22 2.09 -3.71 -0.24
N ARG A 23 2.39 -5.00 -0.39
CA ARG A 23 3.23 -5.74 0.55
C ARG A 23 4.56 -5.01 0.82
N LEU A 24 4.87 -4.82 2.11
CA LEU A 24 6.15 -4.33 2.60
C LEU A 24 6.90 -5.47 3.31
N ASP A 25 8.22 -5.51 3.20
CA ASP A 25 9.07 -6.52 3.88
C ASP A 25 9.35 -6.16 5.36
N LEU A 26 8.34 -5.63 6.05
CA LEU A 26 8.40 -5.22 7.45
C LEU A 26 7.46 -6.09 8.28
N LYS A 27 7.96 -6.61 9.41
CA LYS A 27 7.12 -7.38 10.36
C LYS A 27 6.06 -6.49 11.02
N ASP A 28 4.95 -7.11 11.41
CA ASP A 28 3.85 -6.45 12.12
C ASP A 28 4.34 -5.72 13.39
N GLY A 29 3.79 -4.53 13.63
CA GLY A 29 4.13 -3.70 14.78
C GLY A 29 5.39 -2.83 14.63
N LYS A 30 6.17 -2.98 13.54
CA LYS A 30 7.34 -2.13 13.30
C LYS A 30 6.94 -0.76 12.76
N SER A 31 7.57 0.27 13.32
CA SER A 31 7.57 1.61 12.74
C SER A 31 8.69 1.74 11.72
N ALA A 32 8.42 2.45 10.62
CA ALA A 32 9.38 2.77 9.58
C ALA A 32 9.23 4.23 9.17
N LYS A 33 10.36 4.82 8.79
CA LYS A 33 10.43 6.20 8.30
C LYS A 33 10.67 6.16 6.80
N ALA A 34 9.83 6.86 6.04
CA ALA A 34 9.98 6.98 4.59
C ALA A 34 10.04 8.45 4.15
N PRO A 35 10.79 8.76 3.09
CA PRO A 35 10.78 10.09 2.50
C PRO A 35 9.40 10.38 1.91
N ALA A 36 8.93 11.62 2.09
CA ALA A 36 7.65 12.08 1.57
C ALA A 36 7.76 13.51 1.05
N THR A 37 6.84 13.89 0.18
CA THR A 37 6.71 15.27 -0.29
C THR A 37 5.58 15.94 0.48
N ILE A 38 5.88 17.01 1.21
CA ILE A 38 4.88 17.77 1.97
C ILE A 38 4.19 18.74 1.02
N LEU A 39 2.85 18.83 1.12
CA LEU A 39 2.07 19.74 0.27
C LEU A 39 1.73 21.08 0.93
N GLU A 40 1.61 21.16 2.25
CA GLU A 40 1.12 22.37 2.94
C GLU A 40 1.82 22.57 4.29
N PRO A 41 2.21 23.81 4.68
CA PRO A 41 2.01 25.09 3.98
C PRO A 41 3.09 25.43 2.92
N VAL A 42 4.18 24.67 2.85
CA VAL A 42 5.24 24.85 1.84
C VAL A 42 5.53 23.50 1.19
N LEU A 43 5.68 23.48 -0.14
CA LEU A 43 6.10 22.29 -0.87
C LEU A 43 7.55 21.98 -0.49
N GLY A 44 7.77 20.85 0.19
CA GLY A 44 9.06 20.50 0.76
C GLY A 44 9.34 19.01 0.73
N LYS A 45 10.62 18.66 0.94
CA LYS A 45 11.01 17.29 1.26
C LYS A 45 10.84 17.10 2.75
N GLY A 46 10.02 16.13 3.14
CA GLY A 46 9.85 15.75 4.52
C GLY A 46 10.02 14.25 4.70
N SER A 47 9.61 13.77 5.86
CA SER A 47 9.61 12.36 6.17
C SER A 47 8.37 11.97 6.95
N VAL A 48 7.84 10.79 6.65
CA VAL A 48 6.65 10.26 7.31
C VAL A 48 7.07 9.03 8.11
N THR A 49 6.76 9.04 9.40
CA THR A 49 6.85 7.86 10.25
C THR A 49 5.49 7.17 10.22
N TYR A 50 5.48 5.91 9.80
CA TYR A 50 4.30 5.06 9.77
C TYR A 50 4.57 3.75 10.50
N LYS A 51 3.51 3.15 11.03
CA LYS A 51 3.54 1.87 11.71
C LYS A 51 2.76 0.83 10.93
N VAL A 52 3.34 -0.36 10.79
CA VAL A 52 2.66 -1.52 10.22
C VAL A 52 1.73 -2.11 11.29
N LEU A 53 0.43 -2.13 11.01
CA LEU A 53 -0.55 -2.78 11.89
C LEU A 53 -0.59 -4.28 11.61
N GLU A 54 -0.87 -4.65 10.36
CA GLU A 54 -1.11 -6.04 9.98
C GLU A 54 -0.78 -6.27 8.50
N GLN A 55 -0.29 -7.46 8.18
CA GLN A 55 -0.21 -7.98 6.82
C GLN A 55 -1.43 -8.85 6.48
N GLU A 56 -2.31 -8.33 5.64
CA GLU A 56 -3.54 -9.02 5.28
C GLU A 56 -3.53 -9.53 3.81
N LYS A 57 -4.36 -10.55 3.55
CA LYS A 57 -4.62 -11.02 2.19
C LYS A 57 -5.91 -10.40 1.70
N GLY A 58 -5.83 -9.71 0.57
CA GLY A 58 -6.99 -9.13 -0.09
C GLY A 58 -8.05 -10.17 -0.52
N PRO A 59 -9.17 -9.66 -1.05
CA PRO A 59 -10.24 -10.53 -1.56
C PRO A 59 -9.72 -11.44 -2.67
N LYS A 60 -10.31 -12.63 -2.77
CA LYS A 60 -9.93 -13.60 -3.80
C LYS A 60 -10.50 -13.17 -5.15
N ILE A 61 -9.62 -12.84 -6.08
CA ILE A 61 -9.98 -12.54 -7.47
C ILE A 61 -9.88 -13.84 -8.27
N LEU A 62 -10.94 -14.16 -9.00
CA LEU A 62 -10.97 -15.31 -9.88
C LEU A 62 -10.72 -14.88 -11.33
N VAL A 63 -9.57 -15.27 -11.88
CA VAL A 63 -9.21 -14.98 -13.26
C VAL A 63 -9.48 -16.22 -14.11
N MET A 64 -10.43 -16.11 -15.03
CA MET A 64 -10.75 -17.16 -16.01
C MET A 64 -10.42 -16.69 -17.43
N LYS A 65 -9.79 -17.58 -18.21
CA LYS A 65 -9.55 -17.38 -19.64
C LYS A 65 -10.22 -18.53 -20.41
N TYR A 66 -10.96 -18.20 -21.46
CA TYR A 66 -11.64 -19.14 -22.33
C TYR A 66 -11.37 -18.77 -23.79
N LYS A 67 -11.13 -19.77 -24.64
CA LYS A 67 -11.17 -19.61 -26.10
C LYS A 67 -12.18 -20.59 -26.69
N ALA A 68 -13.10 -20.08 -27.49
CA ALA A 68 -14.15 -20.88 -28.11
C ALA A 68 -13.57 -21.90 -29.10
N LYS A 69 -14.16 -23.10 -29.15
CA LYS A 69 -13.82 -24.20 -30.08
C LYS A 69 -12.36 -24.69 -30.04
N SER A 70 -11.51 -24.18 -29.13
CA SER A 70 -10.11 -24.60 -29.01
C SER A 70 -9.83 -25.50 -27.78
N ARG A 71 -10.88 -25.93 -27.07
CA ARG A 71 -10.82 -26.61 -25.75
C ARG A 71 -9.98 -25.89 -24.68
N TYR A 72 -9.65 -24.61 -24.87
CA TYR A 72 -8.83 -23.86 -23.93
C TYR A 72 -9.69 -23.19 -22.87
N ARG A 73 -9.56 -23.65 -21.63
CA ARG A 73 -10.15 -23.08 -20.42
C ARG A 73 -9.09 -23.07 -19.33
N LYS A 74 -8.76 -21.91 -18.77
CA LYS A 74 -7.86 -21.77 -17.61
C LYS A 74 -8.57 -20.98 -16.51
N LYS A 75 -8.50 -21.50 -15.28
CA LYS A 75 -9.03 -20.87 -14.07
C LYS A 75 -7.87 -20.70 -13.09
N ARG A 76 -7.63 -19.48 -12.61
CA ARG A 76 -6.61 -19.18 -11.60
C ARG A 76 -7.21 -18.27 -10.53
N GLY A 77 -6.99 -18.59 -9.27
CA GLY A 77 -7.25 -17.68 -8.16
C GLY A 77 -6.04 -16.79 -7.90
N PHE A 78 -6.27 -15.52 -7.59
CA PHE A 78 -5.26 -14.60 -7.10
C PHE A 78 -5.75 -13.93 -5.83
N ARG A 79 -4.85 -13.73 -4.86
CA ARG A 79 -5.08 -12.88 -3.68
C ARG A 79 -3.91 -11.93 -3.57
N ALA A 80 -4.18 -10.63 -3.53
CA ALA A 80 -3.14 -9.64 -3.27
C ALA A 80 -2.66 -9.75 -1.83
N GLN A 81 -1.36 -9.58 -1.60
CA GLN A 81 -0.80 -9.38 -0.27
C GLN A 81 -0.74 -7.89 -0.01
N LEU A 82 -1.43 -7.44 1.02
CA LEU A 82 -1.57 -6.03 1.38
C LEU A 82 -1.02 -5.81 2.79
N THR A 83 -0.56 -4.59 3.04
CA THR A 83 -0.09 -4.18 4.35
C THR A 83 -0.97 -3.04 4.83
N LYS A 84 -1.57 -3.18 6.00
CA LYS A 84 -2.29 -2.10 6.66
C LYS A 84 -1.31 -1.26 7.47
N ILE A 85 -1.26 0.04 7.18
CA ILE A 85 -0.36 0.99 7.84
C ILE A 85 -1.16 2.12 8.49
N VAL A 86 -0.62 2.66 9.58
CA VAL A 86 -1.06 3.90 10.22
C VAL A 86 0.03 4.93 10.11
N VAL A 87 -0.33 6.15 9.75
CA VAL A 87 0.60 7.29 9.75
C VAL A 87 0.62 7.92 11.14
N GLU A 88 1.78 7.88 11.81
CA GLU A 88 1.92 8.43 13.16
C GLU A 88 2.29 9.91 13.14
N LYS A 89 3.31 10.28 12.35
CA LYS A 89 3.84 11.65 12.34
C LYS A 89 4.38 12.04 10.97
N ILE A 90 4.12 13.28 10.59
CA ILE A 90 4.71 13.92 9.40
C ILE A 90 5.75 14.94 9.88
N GLU A 91 7.02 14.72 9.55
CA GLU A 91 8.12 15.64 9.83
C GLU A 91 8.44 16.46 8.57
N ALA A 92 8.52 17.78 8.74
CA ALA A 92 8.86 18.74 7.69
C ALA A 92 10.34 19.04 7.58
#